data_AF-A0A8T7CJP2-F1
#
_entry.id   AF-A0A8T7CJP2-F1
#
_cell.length_a   1.000
_cell.length_b   1.000
_cell.length_c   1.000
_cell.angle_alpha   90.00
_cell.angle_beta   90.00
_cell.angle_gamma   90.00
#
_symmetry.space_group_name_H-M   'P 1'
#
loop_
_entity.id
_entity.type
_entity.pdbx_description
1 polymer ?
#
loop_
_entity_poly.entity_id
_entity_poly.type
_entity_poly.pdbx_seq_one_letter_code
_entity_poly.pdbx_strand_id
1 'polypeptide(L)'
;MNRGKNLADQLRAGNDDVAARLAGIIKLKRNNLVERPWGGLRMLEYKGESPLVDQKKITGMGVGEAFEVASCPSDEESDAFPSTASLPDGSEISLPVLMSKLGEKILGPSLFREFCGEIPLLPKTLDIEELLSVQAHPPGNT
;
A
#
# COMPACT_ATOMS: atom_id res chain seq x y z
N MET A 1 -27.56 -13.58 -18.16
CA MET A 1 -26.57 -13.90 -17.11
C MET A 1 -26.34 -12.64 -16.28
N ASN A 2 -26.91 -12.57 -15.09
CA ASN A 2 -26.62 -11.49 -14.15
C ASN A 2 -25.19 -11.71 -13.64
N ARG A 3 -24.20 -11.00 -14.20
CA ARG A 3 -22.87 -10.94 -13.58
C ARG A 3 -23.06 -10.22 -12.25
N GLY A 4 -23.18 -10.99 -11.16
CA GLY A 4 -23.12 -10.40 -9.82
C GLY A 4 -21.85 -9.56 -9.74
N LYS A 5 -21.98 -8.28 -9.42
CA LYS A 5 -20.83 -7.38 -9.22
C LYS A 5 -19.90 -8.03 -8.19
N ASN A 6 -18.60 -8.05 -8.45
CA ASN A 6 -17.61 -8.62 -7.51
C ASN A 6 -17.59 -7.81 -6.19
N LEU A 7 -16.92 -8.33 -5.15
CA LEU A 7 -16.90 -7.70 -3.83
C LEU A 7 -16.30 -6.29 -3.88
N ALA A 8 -15.27 -6.04 -4.68
CA ALA A 8 -14.68 -4.72 -4.83
C ALA A 8 -15.67 -3.70 -5.40
N ASP A 9 -16.45 -4.08 -6.42
CA ASP A 9 -17.48 -3.23 -7.02
C ASP A 9 -18.63 -2.96 -6.06
N GLN A 10 -19.00 -3.95 -5.24
CA GLN A 10 -20.02 -3.79 -4.21
C GLN A 10 -19.56 -2.84 -3.09
N LEU A 11 -18.30 -2.91 -2.66
CA LEU A 11 -17.72 -1.98 -1.68
C LEU A 11 -17.64 -0.55 -2.22
N ARG A 12 -17.21 -0.38 -3.47
CA ARG A 12 -17.20 0.94 -4.13
C ARG A 12 -18.61 1.54 -4.18
N ALA A 13 -19.62 0.70 -4.39
CA ALA A 13 -21.02 1.10 -4.37
C ALA A 13 -21.60 1.33 -2.96
N GLY A 14 -20.84 1.11 -1.88
CA GLY A 14 -21.29 1.33 -0.51
C GLY A 14 -22.23 0.25 0.03
N ASN A 15 -22.07 -1.01 -0.41
CA ASN A 15 -22.86 -2.11 0.14
C ASN A 15 -22.35 -2.53 1.53
N ASP A 16 -23.02 -2.07 2.58
CA ASP A 16 -22.65 -2.31 3.98
C ASP A 16 -22.64 -3.80 4.37
N ASP A 17 -23.43 -4.65 3.69
CA ASP A 17 -23.44 -6.10 3.94
C ASP A 17 -22.10 -6.74 3.55
N VAL A 18 -21.44 -6.24 2.50
CA VAL A 18 -20.12 -6.72 2.10
C VAL A 18 -19.06 -6.26 3.10
N ALA A 19 -19.16 -5.02 3.56
CA ALA A 19 -18.31 -4.46 4.60
C ALA A 19 -18.40 -5.24 5.93
N ALA A 20 -19.59 -5.66 6.32
CA ALA A 20 -19.81 -6.50 7.50
C ALA A 20 -19.09 -7.85 7.37
N ARG A 21 -19.14 -8.47 6.18
CA ARG A 21 -18.58 -9.80 5.88
C ARG A 21 -17.07 -9.84 5.72
N LEU A 22 -16.41 -8.73 5.45
CA LEU A 22 -14.94 -8.64 5.36
C LEU A 22 -14.24 -8.60 6.72
N ALA A 23 -14.87 -9.10 7.79
CA ALA A 23 -14.23 -9.23 9.09
C ALA A 23 -13.14 -10.33 9.03
N GLY A 24 -11.87 -9.93 8.97
CA GLY A 24 -10.75 -10.87 8.92
C GLY A 24 -9.42 -10.20 8.59
N ILE A 25 -8.41 -11.03 8.29
CA ILE A 25 -7.09 -10.58 7.86
C ILE A 25 -7.19 -10.01 6.45
N ILE A 26 -6.85 -8.72 6.29
CA ILE A 26 -6.72 -8.09 4.98
C ILE A 26 -5.34 -8.40 4.43
N LYS A 27 -5.28 -9.08 3.28
CA LYS A 27 -4.02 -9.39 2.61
C LYS A 27 -3.72 -8.33 1.56
N LEU A 28 -2.62 -7.60 1.76
CA LEU A 28 -2.09 -6.68 0.76
C LEU A 28 -1.25 -7.42 -0.28
N LYS A 29 -1.25 -6.90 -1.50
CA LYS A 29 -0.40 -7.42 -2.57
C LYS A 29 1.06 -7.06 -2.30
N ARG A 30 1.96 -7.97 -2.70
CA ARG A 30 3.42 -7.83 -2.53
C ARG A 30 4.09 -7.01 -3.63
N ASN A 31 3.37 -6.64 -4.69
CA ASN A 31 3.86 -5.78 -5.76
C ASN A 31 3.76 -4.29 -5.37
N ASN A 32 4.19 -3.98 -4.15
CA ASN A 32 4.17 -2.64 -3.55
C ASN A 32 5.53 -1.94 -3.69
N LEU A 33 6.19 -2.19 -4.80
CA LEU A 33 7.57 -1.81 -5.07
C LEU A 33 7.65 -0.39 -5.62
N VAL A 34 8.65 0.37 -5.17
CA VAL A 34 8.87 1.72 -5.63
C VAL A 34 10.31 1.87 -6.13
N GLU A 35 10.44 2.34 -7.36
CA GLU A 35 11.73 2.54 -8.00
C GLU A 35 12.45 3.77 -7.44
N ARG A 36 13.77 3.63 -7.24
CA ARG A 36 14.65 4.69 -6.75
C ARG A 36 16.00 4.61 -7.47
N PRO A 37 16.66 5.75 -7.73
CA PRO A 37 17.96 5.75 -8.39
C PRO A 37 19.04 5.07 -7.54
N TRP A 38 18.95 5.21 -6.22
CA TRP A 38 19.85 4.59 -5.25
C TRP A 38 19.51 3.13 -4.91
N GLY A 39 18.38 2.63 -5.42
CA GLY A 39 17.84 1.33 -5.09
C GLY A 39 18.67 0.19 -5.66
N GLY A 40 18.67 -0.94 -4.96
CA GLY A 40 19.21 -2.21 -5.44
C GLY A 40 18.18 -3.05 -6.20
N LEU A 41 18.47 -4.36 -6.33
CA LEU A 41 17.54 -5.36 -6.90
C LEU A 41 17.23 -6.50 -5.92
N ARG A 42 17.79 -6.48 -4.70
CA ARG A 42 17.56 -7.52 -3.68
C ARG A 42 16.15 -7.47 -3.12
N MET A 43 15.50 -6.31 -3.16
CA MET A 43 14.08 -6.18 -2.79
C MET A 43 13.19 -7.13 -3.60
N LEU A 44 13.47 -7.31 -4.89
CA LEU A 44 12.71 -8.21 -5.75
C LEU A 44 12.80 -9.64 -5.22
N GLU A 45 14.03 -10.12 -4.99
CA GLU A 45 14.28 -11.46 -4.44
C GLU A 45 13.59 -11.66 -3.09
N TYR A 46 13.69 -10.68 -2.19
CA TYR A 46 13.00 -10.68 -0.89
C TYR A 46 11.48 -10.78 -1.03
N LYS A 47 10.92 -10.09 -2.04
CA LYS A 47 9.48 -10.12 -2.32
C LYS A 47 9.03 -11.38 -3.06
N GLY A 48 9.95 -12.26 -3.45
CA GLY A 48 9.69 -13.49 -4.20
C GLY A 48 9.59 -13.26 -5.71
N GLU A 49 10.05 -12.11 -6.18
CA GLU A 49 10.18 -11.74 -7.58
C GLU A 49 11.65 -11.86 -8.01
N SER A 50 11.93 -11.97 -9.30
CA SER A 50 13.30 -11.99 -9.82
C SER A 50 13.53 -10.78 -10.72
N PRO A 51 14.65 -10.04 -10.57
CA PRO A 51 14.98 -8.97 -11.51
C PRO A 51 15.23 -9.52 -12.91
N LEU A 52 14.96 -8.70 -13.93
CA LEU A 52 15.58 -8.90 -15.23
C LEU A 52 17.09 -8.63 -15.11
N VAL A 53 17.91 -9.40 -15.83
CA VAL A 53 19.39 -9.42 -15.71
C VAL A 53 20.04 -8.05 -15.89
N ASP A 54 19.35 -7.10 -16.53
CA ASP A 54 19.83 -5.78 -16.91
C ASP A 54 18.87 -4.63 -16.56
N GLN A 55 17.83 -4.86 -15.74
CA GLN A 55 16.81 -3.84 -15.42
C GLN A 55 17.43 -2.50 -15.01
N LYS A 56 18.30 -2.50 -13.98
CA LYS A 56 18.94 -1.27 -13.49
C LYS A 56 19.84 -0.59 -14.52
N LYS A 57 20.46 -1.37 -15.43
CA LYS A 57 21.29 -0.82 -16.52
C LYS A 57 20.45 -0.16 -17.60
N ILE A 58 19.26 -0.70 -17.89
CA ILE A 58 18.35 -0.17 -18.91
C ILE A 58 17.61 1.07 -18.41
N THR A 59 17.05 1.01 -17.19
CA THR A 59 16.18 2.06 -16.67
C THR A 59 16.95 3.15 -15.92
N GLY A 60 18.17 2.86 -15.48
CA GLY A 60 18.90 3.69 -14.52
C GLY A 60 18.32 3.66 -13.10
N MET A 61 17.33 2.79 -12.85
CA MET A 61 16.57 2.72 -11.60
C MET A 61 16.64 1.32 -11.01
N GLY A 62 16.83 1.23 -9.69
CA GLY A 62 16.59 0.01 -8.92
C GLY A 62 15.27 0.07 -8.16
N VAL A 63 14.98 -0.97 -7.38
CA VAL A 63 13.83 -1.04 -6.48
C VAL A 63 14.29 -0.71 -5.06
N GLY A 64 14.24 0.57 -4.71
CA GLY A 64 14.77 1.05 -3.43
C GLY A 64 13.82 0.89 -2.25
N GLU A 65 12.51 0.88 -2.49
CA GLU A 65 11.51 0.84 -1.43
C GLU A 65 10.38 -0.14 -1.72
N ALA A 66 9.75 -0.63 -0.65
CA ALA A 66 8.45 -1.27 -0.71
C ALA A 66 7.51 -0.65 0.33
N PHE A 67 6.36 -0.15 -0.10
CA PHE A 67 5.38 0.52 0.77
C PHE A 67 4.40 -0.50 1.32
N GLU A 68 4.65 -0.97 2.53
CA GLU A 68 3.93 -2.11 3.09
C GLU A 68 2.47 -1.80 3.37
N VAL A 69 2.17 -0.57 3.79
CA VAL A 69 0.82 -0.10 4.10
C VAL A 69 0.66 1.37 3.70
N ALA A 70 0.55 1.64 2.40
CA ALA A 70 0.26 2.96 1.85
C ALA A 70 -1.25 3.13 1.68
N SER A 71 -1.86 3.95 2.53
CA SER A 71 -3.31 4.18 2.55
C SER A 71 -3.73 5.64 2.69
N CYS A 72 -2.77 6.57 2.75
CA CYS A 72 -3.00 7.95 3.15
C CYS A 72 -3.01 8.87 1.92
N PRO A 73 -4.18 9.37 1.47
CA PRO A 73 -4.25 10.29 0.32
C PRO A 73 -3.73 11.69 0.64
N SER A 74 -3.62 12.04 1.92
CA SER A 74 -3.09 13.34 2.36
C SER A 74 -1.56 13.40 2.33
N ASP A 75 -0.89 12.25 2.24
CA ASP A 75 0.56 12.13 2.04
C ASP A 75 0.87 11.87 0.56
N GLU A 76 1.62 12.78 -0.07
CA GLU A 76 1.89 12.74 -1.52
C GLU A 76 2.58 11.45 -1.96
N GLU A 77 3.47 10.90 -1.13
CA GLU A 77 4.22 9.69 -1.48
C GLU A 77 3.34 8.44 -1.38
N SER A 78 2.56 8.32 -0.29
CA SER A 78 1.57 7.26 -0.11
C SER A 78 0.48 7.30 -1.18
N ASP A 79 0.03 8.49 -1.60
CA ASP A 79 -1.00 8.64 -2.65
C ASP A 79 -0.48 8.26 -4.04
N ALA A 80 0.80 8.53 -4.31
CA ALA A 80 1.44 8.12 -5.55
C ALA A 80 1.62 6.60 -5.69
N PHE A 81 1.76 5.88 -4.56
CA PHE A 81 2.01 4.43 -4.54
C PHE A 81 1.09 3.69 -3.56
N PRO A 82 -0.25 3.71 -3.76
CA PRO A 82 -1.18 3.16 -2.80
C PRO A 82 -1.12 1.63 -2.76
N SER A 83 -1.15 1.05 -1.57
CA SER A 83 -1.25 -0.40 -1.42
C SER A 83 -2.58 -0.91 -1.97
N THR A 84 -2.58 -2.16 -2.45
CA THR A 84 -3.77 -2.83 -2.97
C THR A 84 -4.06 -4.07 -2.14
N ALA A 85 -5.33 -4.25 -1.75
CA ALA A 85 -5.83 -5.42 -1.05
C ALA A 85 -6.48 -6.41 -2.03
N SER A 86 -6.23 -7.70 -1.82
CA SER A 86 -6.97 -8.78 -2.48
C SER A 86 -8.14 -9.20 -1.60
N LEU A 87 -9.34 -9.24 -2.17
CA LEU A 87 -10.56 -9.68 -1.50
C LEU A 87 -10.76 -11.20 -1.66
N PRO A 88 -11.62 -11.83 -0.83
CA PRO A 88 -11.81 -13.29 -0.86
C PRO A 88 -12.31 -13.87 -2.18
N ASP A 89 -12.99 -13.07 -3.01
CA ASP A 89 -13.44 -13.47 -4.35
C ASP A 89 -12.38 -13.24 -5.45
N GLY A 90 -11.17 -12.84 -5.06
CA GLY A 90 -10.06 -12.52 -5.95
C GLY A 90 -10.12 -11.12 -6.56
N SER A 91 -11.17 -10.33 -6.29
CA SER A 91 -11.21 -8.93 -6.73
C SER A 91 -10.25 -8.06 -5.94
N GLU A 92 -9.83 -6.94 -6.52
CA GLU A 92 -8.84 -6.04 -5.94
C GLU A 92 -9.43 -4.66 -5.65
N ILE A 93 -8.97 -4.06 -4.55
CA ILE A 93 -9.36 -2.73 -4.12
C ILE A 93 -8.14 -1.99 -3.56
N SER A 94 -8.01 -0.70 -3.88
CA SER A 94 -6.95 0.11 -3.28
C SER A 94 -7.23 0.29 -1.79
N LEU A 95 -6.16 0.31 -0.99
CA LEU A 95 -6.26 0.44 0.45
C LEU A 95 -6.91 1.77 0.88
N PRO A 96 -6.63 2.93 0.25
CA PRO A 96 -7.36 4.17 0.55
C PRO A 96 -8.87 4.04 0.38
N VAL A 97 -9.35 3.40 -0.69
CA VAL A 97 -10.79 3.19 -0.90
C VAL A 97 -11.36 2.26 0.16
N LEU A 98 -10.63 1.20 0.52
CA LEU A 98 -11.04 0.29 1.61
C LEU A 98 -11.16 1.03 2.94
N MET A 99 -10.18 1.87 3.29
CA MET A 99 -10.19 2.69 4.51
C MET A 99 -11.34 3.70 4.51
N SER A 100 -11.70 4.29 3.38
CA SER A 100 -12.87 5.20 3.29
C SER A 100 -14.21 4.51 3.63
N LYS A 101 -14.28 3.18 3.51
CA LYS A 101 -15.49 2.39 3.78
C LYS A 101 -15.45 1.65 5.12
N LEU A 102 -14.27 1.19 5.52
CA LEU A 102 -14.06 0.29 6.66
C LEU A 102 -13.10 0.84 7.70
N GLY A 103 -12.62 2.07 7.55
CA GLY A 103 -11.54 2.63 8.37
C GLY A 103 -11.81 2.55 9.86
N GLU A 104 -13.03 2.88 10.31
CA GLU A 104 -13.37 2.79 11.74
C GLU A 104 -13.34 1.36 12.27
N LYS A 105 -13.74 0.38 11.44
CA LYS A 105 -13.69 -1.04 11.79
C LYS A 105 -12.25 -1.58 11.81
N ILE A 106 -11.39 -1.08 10.91
CA ILE A 106 -9.98 -1.51 10.77
C ILE A 106 -9.11 -0.89 11.86
N LEU A 107 -9.25 0.42 12.10
CA LEU A 107 -8.45 1.17 13.06
C LEU A 107 -9.00 1.09 14.48
N GLY A 108 -10.30 0.85 14.61
CA GLY A 108 -11.04 1.09 15.83
C GLY A 108 -11.41 2.58 16.01
N PRO A 109 -12.42 2.87 16.85
CA PRO A 109 -13.01 4.20 16.98
C PRO A 109 -12.06 5.26 17.57
N SER A 110 -11.04 4.84 18.33
CA SER A 110 -10.06 5.79 18.89
C SER A 110 -9.16 6.36 17.80
N LEU A 111 -8.43 5.49 17.09
CA LEU A 111 -7.52 5.88 16.02
C LEU A 111 -8.25 6.51 14.85
N PHE A 112 -9.45 6.02 14.51
CA PHE A 112 -10.25 6.62 13.45
C PHE A 112 -10.59 8.08 13.73
N ARG A 113 -10.92 8.44 14.99
CA ARG A 113 -11.19 9.83 15.36
C ARG A 113 -9.93 10.67 15.47
N GLU A 114 -8.86 10.12 16.01
CA GLU A 114 -7.59 10.83 16.21
C GLU A 114 -6.90 11.16 14.88
N PHE A 115 -6.93 10.23 13.93
CA PHE A 115 -6.25 10.34 12.63
C PHE A 115 -7.21 10.43 11.45
N CYS A 116 -8.46 10.85 11.68
CA CYS A 116 -9.46 11.08 10.63
C CYS A 116 -9.66 9.90 9.65
N GLY A 117 -9.49 8.67 10.13
CA GLY A 117 -9.62 7.45 9.33
C GLY A 117 -8.39 7.05 8.52
N GLU A 118 -7.26 7.74 8.70
CA GLU A 118 -5.98 7.43 8.07
C GLU A 118 -5.09 6.56 8.96
N ILE A 119 -4.24 5.73 8.36
CA ILE A 119 -3.20 4.99 9.08
C ILE A 119 -2.04 5.96 9.33
N PRO A 120 -1.66 6.24 10.59
CA PRO A 120 -0.70 7.31 10.90
C PRO A 120 0.77 6.94 10.63
N LEU A 121 1.02 5.78 10.01
CA LEU A 121 2.35 5.26 9.75
C LEU A 121 2.39 4.73 8.33
N LEU A 122 3.52 4.98 7.66
CA LEU A 122 3.87 4.36 6.38
C LEU A 122 5.08 3.44 6.59
N PRO A 123 4.88 2.15 6.90
CA PRO A 123 5.97 1.20 7.02
C PRO A 123 6.59 0.94 5.65
N LYS A 124 7.91 1.07 5.56
CA LYS A 124 8.68 0.83 4.33
C LYS A 124 9.77 -0.21 4.59
N THR A 125 9.97 -1.11 3.64
CA THR A 125 11.22 -1.88 3.54
C THR A 125 12.13 -1.18 2.55
N LEU A 126 13.43 -1.06 2.86
CA LEU A 126 14.42 -0.38 2.02
C LEU A 126 15.49 -1.35 1.52
N ASP A 127 15.86 -1.25 0.23
CA ASP A 127 17.04 -1.89 -0.37
C ASP A 127 17.99 -0.82 -0.88
N ILE A 128 18.98 -0.49 -0.06
CA ILE A 128 19.90 0.62 -0.27
C ILE A 128 21.18 0.07 -0.91
N GLU A 129 21.37 0.32 -2.21
CA GLU A 129 22.60 -0.03 -2.93
C GLU A 129 23.59 1.15 -2.99
N GLU A 130 23.08 2.38 -2.97
CA GLU A 130 23.87 3.61 -3.02
C GLU A 130 23.54 4.54 -1.84
N LEU A 131 24.47 5.43 -1.50
CA LEU A 131 24.32 6.33 -0.36
C LEU A 131 23.11 7.25 -0.52
N LEU A 132 22.29 7.31 0.52
CA LEU A 132 21.23 8.31 0.67
C LEU A 132 21.82 9.65 1.12
N SER A 133 21.11 10.73 0.81
CA SER A 133 21.44 12.06 1.33
C SER A 133 21.35 12.10 2.87
N VAL A 134 22.15 12.95 3.51
CA VAL A 134 21.93 13.30 4.91
C VAL A 134 20.65 14.13 5.00
N GLN A 135 19.71 13.69 5.84
CA GLN A 135 18.39 14.31 5.99
C GLN A 135 18.10 14.59 7.47
N ALA A 136 17.30 15.62 7.73
CA ALA A 136 16.80 15.97 9.05
C ALA A 136 15.31 16.28 8.94
N HIS A 137 14.55 15.89 9.96
CA HIS A 137 13.13 16.19 10.06
C HIS A 137 12.91 17.40 10.98
N PRO A 138 12.07 18.37 10.61
CA PRO A 138 11.70 19.45 11.51
C PRO A 138 10.86 18.90 12.70
N PRO A 139 10.83 19.61 13.84
CA PRO A 139 9.97 19.22 14.97
C PRO A 139 8.51 19.05 14.53
N GLY A 140 7.88 17.95 14.94
CA GLY A 140 6.50 17.61 14.56
C GLY A 140 6.37 16.72 13.31
N ASN A 141 7.47 16.41 12.61
CA ASN A 141 7.50 15.50 11.46
C ASN A 141 8.34 14.23 11.76
N THR A 142 8.23 13.70 12.99
CA THR A 142 8.94 12.49 13.47
C THR A 142 7.98 11.55 14.18
#